data_AF-A0A098GAT8-F1
#
_entry.id   AF-A0A098GAT8-F1
#
_cell.length_a   1.000
_cell.length_b   1.000
_cell.length_c   1.000
_cell.angle_alpha   90.00
_cell.angle_beta   90.00
_cell.angle_gamma   90.00
#
_symmetry.space_group_name_H-M   'P 1'
#
loop_
_entity.id
_entity.type
_entity.pdbx_description
1 polymer ?
#
loop_
_entity_poly.entity_id
_entity_poly.type
_entity_poly.pdbx_seq_one_letter_code
_entity_poly.pdbx_strand_id
1 'polypeptide(L)'
;MDETLAYVLFDAQGNGAFYSAFYFYSLYHYQQYWHDLSDVFQHPYDKMIPGLFDGQHDVDTIRSALPANSQALLHPALFKAFEQGTEPHLDQLRREFNRYQFVPKASLLLVGSRGDTDVPFSNSALAYRIFSTMGCDVALKSVSDEQDHRQAFLSVIFEQVEFFKTKLAS
;
A
#
# COMPACT_ATOMS: atom_id res chain seq x y z
N MET A 1 -4.06 9.90 10.09
CA MET A 1 -3.23 9.59 8.92
C MET A 1 -4.13 8.82 7.96
N ASP A 2 -4.20 9.22 6.69
CA ASP A 2 -5.12 8.59 5.73
C ASP A 2 -4.78 7.10 5.55
N GLU A 3 -5.83 6.28 5.50
CA GLU A 3 -5.88 4.90 5.99
C GLU A 3 -4.76 3.99 5.50
N THR A 4 -4.30 4.12 4.25
CA THR A 4 -3.34 3.16 3.65
C THR A 4 -1.93 3.26 4.24
N LEU A 5 -1.34 4.46 4.30
CA LEU A 5 0.01 4.63 4.85
C LEU A 5 0.00 4.33 6.35
N ALA A 6 -1.04 4.77 7.05
CA ALA A 6 -1.23 4.43 8.46
C ALA A 6 -1.27 2.92 8.67
N TYR A 7 -2.08 2.22 7.88
CA TYR A 7 -2.22 0.78 7.99
C TYR A 7 -0.90 0.07 7.74
N VAL A 8 -0.20 0.37 6.64
CA VAL A 8 1.08 -0.27 6.31
C VAL A 8 2.15 -0.06 7.40
N LEU A 9 2.14 1.11 8.03
CA LEU A 9 3.07 1.44 9.11
C LEU A 9 2.70 0.81 10.45
N PHE A 10 1.42 0.80 10.81
CA PHE A 10 0.99 0.56 12.18
C PHE A 10 0.19 -0.74 12.37
N ASP A 11 -0.52 -1.21 11.34
CA ASP A 11 -1.54 -2.26 11.48
C ASP A 11 -1.31 -3.47 10.57
N ALA A 12 -0.53 -3.32 9.49
CA ALA A 12 -0.31 -4.37 8.51
C ALA A 12 0.40 -5.58 9.14
N GLN A 13 -0.25 -6.74 9.02
CA GLN A 13 0.28 -8.01 9.53
C GLN A 13 1.09 -8.73 8.46
N GLY A 14 2.15 -9.44 8.85
CA GLY A 14 2.94 -10.32 7.99
C GLY A 14 3.80 -9.58 6.96
N ASN A 15 3.19 -8.81 6.05
CA ASN A 15 3.84 -8.16 4.91
C ASN A 15 4.13 -6.66 5.11
N GLY A 16 3.71 -6.06 6.23
CA GLY A 16 3.90 -4.63 6.50
C GLY A 16 5.36 -4.16 6.42
N ALA A 17 6.30 -4.96 6.97
CA ALA A 17 7.73 -4.67 6.87
C ALA A 17 8.23 -4.74 5.42
N PHE A 18 7.80 -5.75 4.66
CA PHE A 18 8.17 -5.89 3.26
C PHE A 18 7.73 -4.68 2.42
N TYR A 19 6.45 -4.27 2.55
CA TYR A 19 5.94 -3.11 1.83
C TYR A 19 6.62 -1.81 2.27
N SER A 20 6.84 -1.63 3.58
CA SER A 20 7.57 -0.47 4.10
C SER A 20 9.01 -0.41 3.58
N ALA A 21 9.73 -1.53 3.60
CA ALA A 21 11.09 -1.59 3.10
C ALA A 21 11.16 -1.15 1.64
N PHE A 22 10.30 -1.74 0.79
CA PHE A 22 10.26 -1.40 -0.62
C PHE A 22 9.86 0.07 -0.86
N TYR A 23 8.83 0.55 -0.16
CA TYR A 23 8.31 1.90 -0.29
C TYR A 23 9.35 2.96 0.10
N PHE A 24 9.90 2.87 1.32
CA PHE A 24 10.84 3.87 1.81
C PHE A 24 12.20 3.80 1.12
N TYR A 25 12.66 2.61 0.72
CA TYR A 25 13.87 2.49 -0.07
C TYR A 25 13.70 3.15 -1.45
N SER A 26 12.55 2.96 -2.09
CA SER A 26 12.22 3.62 -3.35
C SER A 26 12.19 5.15 -3.19
N LEU A 27 11.53 5.66 -2.15
CA LEU A 27 11.48 7.10 -1.89
C LEU A 27 12.85 7.69 -1.58
N TYR A 28 13.68 7.00 -0.79
CA TYR A 28 15.06 7.41 -0.54
C TYR A 28 15.82 7.60 -1.86
N HIS A 29 15.70 6.65 -2.80
CA HIS A 29 16.38 6.72 -4.09
C HIS A 29 15.84 7.78 -5.05
N TYR A 30 14.52 7.92 -5.15
CA TYR A 30 13.90 8.74 -6.20
C TYR A 30 13.47 10.14 -5.74
N GLN A 31 13.18 10.32 -4.44
CA GLN A 31 12.73 11.59 -3.88
C GLN A 31 13.76 12.26 -2.98
N GLN A 32 14.76 11.50 -2.48
CA GLN A 32 15.83 12.02 -1.63
C GLN A 32 15.33 12.77 -0.38
N TYR A 33 14.21 12.31 0.20
CA TYR A 33 13.61 12.90 1.40
C TYR A 33 14.50 12.80 2.65
N TRP A 34 15.37 11.81 2.70
CA TRP A 34 16.30 11.53 3.80
C TRP A 34 17.74 11.53 3.31
N HIS A 35 18.69 11.83 4.20
CA HIS A 35 20.09 11.99 3.84
C HIS A 35 20.82 10.65 3.77
N ASP A 36 20.57 9.76 4.74
CA ASP A 36 21.13 8.41 4.79
C ASP A 36 20.00 7.38 5.01
N LEU A 37 20.24 6.13 4.59
CA LEU A 37 19.32 5.03 4.89
C LEU A 37 19.17 4.78 6.39
N SER A 38 20.15 5.17 7.22
CA SER A 38 20.04 5.10 8.69
C SER A 38 19.00 6.07 9.27
N ASP A 39 18.62 7.12 8.52
CA ASP A 39 17.52 8.01 8.92
C ASP A 39 16.15 7.32 8.73
N VAL A 40 16.11 6.28 7.89
CA VAL A 40 14.90 5.58 7.46
C VAL A 40 14.75 4.24 8.15
N PHE A 41 15.83 3.46 8.19
CA PHE A 41 15.86 2.09 8.66
C PHE A 41 16.79 1.96 9.84
N GLN A 42 16.41 1.16 10.83
CA GLN A 42 17.30 0.86 11.94
C GLN A 42 18.34 -0.21 11.56
N HIS A 43 19.46 -0.24 12.27
CA HIS A 43 20.47 -1.29 12.08
C HIS A 43 19.89 -2.68 12.42
N PRO A 44 20.17 -3.75 11.63
CA PRO A 44 21.08 -3.81 10.47
C PRO A 44 20.43 -3.51 9.11
N TYR A 45 19.14 -3.16 9.09
CA TYR A 45 18.37 -3.02 7.86
C TYR A 45 18.83 -1.85 6.99
N ASP A 46 19.38 -0.78 7.59
CA ASP A 46 20.01 0.34 6.89
C ASP A 46 21.14 -0.10 5.93
N LYS A 47 21.83 -1.20 6.24
CA LYS A 47 22.88 -1.77 5.38
C LYS A 47 22.41 -2.96 4.55
N MET A 48 21.42 -3.70 5.01
CA MET A 48 20.92 -4.89 4.31
C MET A 48 20.01 -4.56 3.14
N ILE A 49 19.13 -3.57 3.27
CA ILE A 49 18.07 -3.26 2.30
C ILE A 49 18.58 -3.07 0.87
N PRO A 50 19.69 -2.33 0.61
CA PRO A 50 20.20 -2.19 -0.75
C PRO A 50 20.54 -3.52 -1.44
N GLY A 51 21.06 -4.49 -0.68
CA GLY A 51 21.38 -5.82 -1.20
C GLY A 51 20.15 -6.72 -1.34
N LEU A 52 19.09 -6.49 -0.56
CA LEU A 52 17.84 -7.24 -0.67
C LEU A 52 17.03 -6.81 -1.90
N PHE A 53 17.05 -5.52 -2.25
CA PHE A 53 16.31 -4.96 -3.39
C PHE A 53 17.21 -4.73 -4.62
N ASP A 54 18.06 -5.71 -4.93
CA ASP A 54 18.98 -5.70 -6.07
C ASP A 54 18.37 -6.25 -7.38
N GLY A 55 17.12 -6.72 -7.31
CA GLY A 55 16.41 -7.36 -8.41
C GLY A 55 16.83 -8.80 -8.69
N GLN A 56 17.69 -9.40 -7.85
CA GLN A 56 18.13 -10.80 -7.96
C GLN A 56 17.47 -11.71 -6.91
N HIS A 57 16.91 -11.15 -5.84
CA HIS A 57 16.20 -11.89 -4.80
C HIS A 57 14.69 -11.97 -5.08
N ASP A 58 14.10 -13.13 -4.79
CA ASP A 58 12.64 -13.28 -4.83
C ASP A 58 11.95 -12.68 -3.59
N VAL A 59 10.64 -12.50 -3.69
CA VAL A 59 9.83 -11.88 -2.63
C VAL A 59 9.92 -12.65 -1.31
N ASP A 60 10.00 -13.97 -1.37
CA ASP A 60 10.01 -14.82 -0.17
C ASP A 60 11.36 -14.70 0.56
N THR A 61 12.47 -14.66 -0.19
CA THR A 61 13.82 -14.43 0.33
C THR A 61 13.94 -13.07 1.00
N ILE A 62 13.45 -12.01 0.33
CA ILE A 62 13.46 -10.65 0.91
C ILE A 62 12.65 -10.62 2.20
N ARG A 63 11.42 -11.15 2.15
CA ARG A 63 10.50 -11.16 3.30
C ARG A 63 11.07 -11.93 4.49
N SER A 64 11.76 -13.04 4.27
CA SER A 64 12.43 -13.80 5.33
C SER A 64 13.64 -13.08 5.95
N ALA A 65 14.25 -12.12 5.25
CA ALA A 65 15.34 -11.31 5.78
C ALA A 65 14.89 -10.06 6.54
N LEU A 66 13.60 -9.71 6.45
CA LEU A 66 12.99 -8.54 7.09
C LEU A 66 12.36 -8.90 8.45
N PRO A 67 12.18 -7.93 9.35
CA PRO A 67 11.51 -8.18 10.63
C PRO A 67 10.00 -8.38 10.43
N ALA A 68 9.31 -8.77 11.50
CA ALA A 68 7.89 -9.09 11.46
C ALA A 68 6.97 -7.89 11.13
N ASN A 69 7.40 -6.66 11.39
CA ASN A 69 6.58 -5.46 11.21
C ASN A 69 7.42 -4.21 10.93
N SER A 70 6.75 -3.15 10.49
CA SER A 70 7.35 -1.87 10.11
C SER A 70 8.01 -1.16 11.29
N GLN A 71 7.48 -1.30 12.51
CA GLN A 71 8.08 -0.71 13.72
C GLN A 71 9.47 -1.28 14.03
N ALA A 72 9.68 -2.57 13.79
CA ALA A 72 10.97 -3.23 13.95
C ALA A 72 11.91 -3.06 12.74
N LEU A 73 11.45 -2.41 11.67
CA LEU A 73 12.23 -2.13 10.47
C LEU A 73 12.71 -0.68 10.42
N LEU A 74 11.77 0.24 10.66
CA LEU A 74 11.99 1.67 10.50
C LEU A 74 12.80 2.24 11.66
N HIS A 75 13.56 3.28 11.37
CA HIS A 75 14.28 4.01 12.41
C HIS A 75 13.26 4.58 13.41
N PRO A 76 13.47 4.41 14.75
CA PRO A 76 12.47 4.80 15.75
C PRO A 76 12.05 6.26 15.68
N ALA A 77 12.97 7.17 15.30
CA ALA A 77 12.65 8.58 15.14
C ALA A 77 11.70 8.83 13.95
N LEU A 78 11.91 8.14 12.82
CA LEU A 78 11.03 8.25 11.65
C LEU A 78 9.64 7.69 11.96
N PHE A 79 9.58 6.50 12.57
CA PHE A 79 8.32 5.87 12.96
C PHE A 79 7.48 6.78 13.88
N LYS A 80 8.12 7.37 14.89
CA LYS A 80 7.47 8.33 15.80
C LYS A 80 7.05 9.62 15.08
N ALA A 81 7.86 10.12 14.15
CA ALA A 81 7.50 11.32 13.38
C ALA A 81 6.24 11.09 12.53
N PHE A 82 6.09 9.90 11.94
CA PHE A 82 4.86 9.50 11.28
C PHE A 82 3.67 9.41 12.24
N GLU A 83 3.84 8.71 13.37
CA GLU A 83 2.79 8.56 14.40
C GLU A 83 2.28 9.92 14.91
N GLN A 84 3.20 10.85 15.15
CA GLN A 84 2.90 12.19 15.66
C GLN A 84 2.49 13.19 14.57
N GLY A 85 2.58 12.81 13.30
CA GLY A 85 2.32 13.69 12.18
C GLY A 85 3.34 14.83 12.02
N THR A 86 4.56 14.65 12.52
CA THR A 86 5.65 15.65 12.51
C THR A 86 6.71 15.37 11.44
N GLU A 87 6.54 14.31 10.65
CA GLU A 87 7.42 14.02 9.51
C GLU A 87 7.33 15.16 8.45
N PRO A 88 8.45 15.80 8.06
CA PRO A 88 8.43 17.00 7.21
C PRO A 88 7.80 16.84 5.82
N HIS A 89 7.87 15.65 5.23
CA HIS A 89 7.34 15.31 3.90
C HIS A 89 5.93 14.70 3.95
N LEU A 90 5.30 14.62 5.12
CA LEU A 90 4.03 13.90 5.34
C LEU A 90 2.92 14.38 4.41
N ASP A 91 2.83 15.69 4.14
CA ASP A 91 1.82 16.22 3.23
C ASP A 91 2.08 15.84 1.77
N GLN A 92 3.35 15.71 1.37
CA GLN A 92 3.69 15.20 0.04
C GLN A 92 3.34 13.71 -0.07
N LEU A 93 3.70 12.92 0.94
CA LEU A 93 3.38 11.50 1.02
C LEU A 93 1.86 11.28 0.97
N ARG A 94 1.07 12.08 1.72
CA ARG A 94 -0.40 12.04 1.66
C ARG A 94 -0.93 12.30 0.26
N ARG A 95 -0.42 13.32 -0.44
CA ARG A 95 -0.84 13.60 -1.83
C ARG A 95 -0.46 12.48 -2.79
N GLU A 96 0.67 11.82 -2.55
CA GLU A 96 1.11 10.70 -3.37
C GLU A 96 0.23 9.46 -3.20
N PHE A 97 -0.14 9.12 -1.96
CA PHE A 97 -1.02 7.99 -1.64
C PHE A 97 -2.49 8.23 -2.02
N ASN A 98 -3.01 9.43 -1.78
CA ASN A 98 -4.43 9.72 -1.93
C ASN A 98 -4.80 10.08 -3.38
N ARG A 99 -4.88 9.06 -4.24
CA ARG A 99 -5.19 9.20 -5.67
C ARG A 99 -6.65 8.89 -6.01
N TYR A 100 -7.58 9.49 -5.28
CA TYR A 100 -9.04 9.30 -5.51
C TYR A 100 -9.80 10.62 -5.71
N GLN A 101 -9.09 11.75 -5.84
CA GLN A 101 -9.67 13.07 -6.13
C GLN A 101 -9.52 13.42 -7.62
N PHE A 102 -10.12 12.60 -8.49
CA PHE A 102 -10.19 12.88 -9.92
C PHE A 102 -11.50 12.33 -10.50
N VAL A 103 -11.86 12.76 -11.71
CA VAL A 103 -13.02 12.21 -12.43
C VAL A 103 -12.52 11.16 -13.44
N PRO A 104 -12.84 9.86 -13.25
CA PRO A 104 -12.52 8.83 -14.22
C PRO A 104 -13.20 9.11 -15.56
N LYS A 105 -12.49 8.88 -16.67
CA LYS A 105 -13.04 9.05 -18.04
C LYS A 105 -13.72 7.78 -18.57
N ALA A 106 -13.73 6.72 -17.79
CA ALA A 106 -14.33 5.44 -18.09
C ALA A 106 -14.95 4.87 -16.81
N SER A 107 -15.84 3.89 -16.97
CA SER A 107 -16.40 3.15 -15.84
C SER A 107 -15.30 2.53 -14.98
N LEU A 108 -15.42 2.66 -13.67
CA LEU A 108 -14.42 2.20 -12.71
C LEU A 108 -14.98 1.08 -11.83
N LEU A 109 -14.24 -0.04 -11.72
CA LEU A 109 -14.49 -1.06 -10.71
C LEU A 109 -13.38 -1.02 -9.66
N LEU A 110 -13.76 -0.83 -8.39
CA LEU A 110 -12.92 -1.05 -7.23
C LEU A 110 -13.25 -2.43 -6.66
N VAL A 111 -12.35 -3.39 -6.80
CA VAL A 111 -12.58 -4.79 -6.41
C VAL A 111 -11.43 -5.32 -5.55
N GLY A 112 -11.78 -6.06 -4.49
CA GLY A 112 -10.84 -6.65 -3.54
C GLY A 112 -11.55 -7.60 -2.58
N SER A 113 -10.94 -7.89 -1.43
CA SER A 113 -11.54 -8.68 -0.35
C SER A 113 -11.62 -7.86 0.94
N ARG A 114 -12.69 -8.04 1.72
CA ARG A 114 -12.77 -7.46 3.07
C ARG A 114 -11.89 -8.19 4.09
N GLY A 115 -11.49 -9.43 3.78
CA GLY A 115 -10.52 -10.20 4.56
C GLY A 115 -9.06 -9.87 4.24
N ASP A 116 -8.80 -8.90 3.36
CA ASP A 116 -7.44 -8.51 2.98
C ASP A 116 -6.66 -7.91 4.17
N THR A 117 -5.53 -8.55 4.51
CA THR A 117 -4.63 -8.17 5.61
C THR A 117 -3.40 -7.39 5.15
N ASP A 118 -3.22 -7.22 3.84
CA ASP A 118 -2.09 -6.50 3.25
C ASP A 118 -2.51 -5.05 2.93
N VAL A 119 -3.71 -4.87 2.37
CA VAL A 119 -4.28 -3.55 2.06
C VAL A 119 -5.75 -3.51 2.49
N PRO A 120 -6.14 -2.58 3.40
CA PRO A 120 -7.47 -2.60 3.97
C PRO A 120 -8.52 -2.21 2.93
N PHE A 121 -9.60 -3.00 2.86
CA PHE A 121 -10.72 -2.75 1.94
C PHE A 121 -11.41 -1.40 2.17
N SER A 122 -11.25 -0.80 3.36
CA SER A 122 -11.75 0.53 3.69
C SER A 122 -11.20 1.61 2.74
N ASN A 123 -9.97 1.44 2.22
CA ASN A 123 -9.40 2.32 1.19
C ASN A 123 -10.29 2.37 -0.06
N SER A 124 -10.66 1.19 -0.57
CA SER A 124 -11.55 1.06 -1.73
C SER A 124 -12.95 1.60 -1.42
N ALA A 125 -13.45 1.40 -0.19
CA ALA A 125 -14.73 1.96 0.24
C ALA A 125 -14.71 3.50 0.32
N LEU A 126 -13.62 4.10 0.79
CA LEU A 126 -13.43 5.54 0.81
C LEU A 126 -13.37 6.12 -0.62
N ALA A 127 -12.55 5.53 -1.48
CA ALA A 127 -12.43 5.94 -2.88
C ALA A 127 -13.79 5.84 -3.60
N TYR A 128 -14.52 4.73 -3.42
CA TYR A 128 -15.88 4.55 -3.94
C TYR A 128 -16.80 5.69 -3.53
N ARG A 129 -16.87 6.02 -2.23
CA ARG A 129 -17.73 7.11 -1.74
C ARG A 129 -17.40 8.44 -2.42
N ILE A 130 -16.11 8.74 -2.57
CA ILE A 130 -15.65 9.99 -3.20
C ILE A 130 -16.05 10.01 -4.68
N PHE A 131 -15.75 8.97 -5.45
CA PHE A 131 -16.16 8.88 -6.86
C PHE A 131 -17.69 8.94 -7.04
N SER A 132 -18.46 8.27 -6.17
CA SER A 132 -19.92 8.33 -6.18
C SER A 132 -20.45 9.74 -5.90
N THR A 133 -19.86 10.47 -4.94
CA THR A 133 -20.26 11.87 -4.65
C THR A 133 -19.94 12.84 -5.79
N MET A 134 -18.95 12.52 -6.62
CA MET A 134 -18.64 13.25 -7.85
C MET A 134 -19.52 12.83 -9.05
N GLY A 135 -20.46 11.89 -8.86
CA GLY A 135 -21.34 11.39 -9.92
C GLY A 135 -20.66 10.50 -10.95
N CYS A 136 -19.52 9.88 -10.60
CA CYS A 136 -18.77 9.01 -11.50
C CYS A 136 -19.47 7.64 -11.66
N ASP A 137 -19.33 7.01 -12.84
CA ASP A 137 -19.70 5.60 -13.03
C ASP A 137 -18.67 4.70 -12.33
N VAL A 138 -18.95 4.37 -11.08
CA VAL A 138 -18.07 3.60 -10.20
C VAL A 138 -18.84 2.47 -9.51
N ALA A 139 -18.23 1.30 -9.41
CA ALA A 139 -18.71 0.16 -8.64
C ALA A 139 -17.68 -0.26 -7.59
N LEU A 140 -18.15 -0.78 -6.46
CA LEU A 140 -17.34 -1.38 -5.41
C LEU A 140 -17.77 -2.83 -5.18
N LYS A 141 -16.83 -3.76 -5.20
CA LYS A 141 -17.08 -5.20 -5.01
C LYS A 141 -16.10 -5.80 -4.03
N SER A 142 -16.62 -6.49 -3.02
CA SER A 142 -15.84 -7.46 -2.24
C SER A 142 -16.11 -8.86 -2.79
N VAL A 143 -15.06 -9.67 -2.97
CA VAL A 143 -15.18 -11.08 -3.39
C VAL A 143 -15.28 -12.05 -2.22
N SER A 144 -14.87 -11.62 -1.03
CA SER A 144 -14.90 -12.42 0.19
C SER A 144 -14.87 -11.50 1.42
N ASP A 145 -15.35 -12.02 2.54
CA ASP A 145 -15.18 -11.40 3.86
C ASP A 145 -14.01 -12.00 4.66
N GLU A 146 -13.43 -13.11 4.18
CA GLU A 146 -12.44 -13.90 4.92
C GLU A 146 -11.12 -14.07 4.18
N GLN A 147 -11.15 -14.11 2.84
CA GLN A 147 -9.95 -14.38 2.06
C GLN A 147 -8.94 -13.22 2.16
N ASP A 148 -7.69 -13.56 2.47
CA ASP A 148 -6.59 -12.59 2.44
C ASP A 148 -6.24 -12.14 1.00
N HIS A 149 -5.24 -11.26 0.89
CA HIS A 149 -4.76 -10.70 -0.38
C HIS A 149 -4.42 -11.77 -1.44
N ARG A 150 -3.75 -12.85 -1.02
CA ARG A 150 -3.31 -13.93 -1.92
C ARG A 150 -4.46 -14.89 -2.23
N GLN A 151 -5.28 -15.22 -1.24
CA GLN A 151 -6.41 -16.13 -1.38
C GLN A 151 -7.50 -15.56 -2.29
N ALA A 152 -7.73 -14.25 -2.25
CA ALA A 152 -8.74 -13.57 -3.04
C ALA A 152 -8.34 -13.36 -4.52
N PHE A 153 -7.06 -13.58 -4.88
CA PHE A 153 -6.49 -13.22 -6.18
C PHE A 153 -7.32 -13.70 -7.38
N LEU A 154 -7.62 -15.00 -7.46
CA LEU A 154 -8.37 -15.55 -8.61
C LEU A 154 -9.81 -15.01 -8.69
N SER A 155 -10.47 -14.84 -7.55
CA SER A 155 -11.82 -14.27 -7.48
C SER A 155 -11.84 -12.82 -7.95
N VAL A 156 -10.83 -12.03 -7.56
CA VAL A 156 -10.67 -10.64 -8.03
C VAL A 156 -10.47 -10.58 -9.54
N ILE A 157 -9.60 -11.43 -10.11
CA ILE A 157 -9.39 -11.50 -11.57
C ILE A 157 -10.68 -11.85 -12.31
N PHE A 158 -11.47 -12.79 -11.78
CA PHE A 158 -12.75 -13.15 -12.39
C PHE A 158 -13.71 -11.95 -12.48
N GLU A 159 -13.89 -11.22 -11.39
CA GLU A 159 -14.75 -10.02 -11.36
C GLU A 159 -14.25 -8.92 -12.32
N GLN A 160 -12.93 -8.75 -12.46
CA GLN A 160 -12.36 -7.81 -13.43
C GLN A 160 -12.71 -8.19 -14.88
N VAL A 161 -12.58 -9.48 -15.23
CA VAL A 161 -12.91 -9.97 -16.57
C VAL A 161 -14.40 -9.78 -16.86
N GLU A 162 -15.27 -10.13 -15.92
CA GLU A 162 -16.72 -9.96 -16.08
C GLU A 162 -17.09 -8.47 -16.22
N PHE A 163 -16.48 -7.58 -15.44
CA PHE A 163 -16.69 -6.15 -15.58
C PHE A 163 -16.36 -5.65 -16.99
N PHE A 164 -15.20 -6.01 -17.54
CA PHE A 164 -14.87 -5.60 -18.91
C PHE A 164 -15.81 -6.19 -19.96
N LYS A 165 -16.24 -7.45 -19.82
CA LYS A 165 -17.25 -8.03 -20.74
C LYS A 165 -18.55 -7.24 -20.72
N THR A 166 -19.03 -6.82 -19.54
CA THR A 166 -20.26 -6.03 -19.44
C THR A 166 -20.14 -4.67 -20.12
N LYS A 167 -18.98 -4.00 -20.00
CA LYS A 167 -18.73 -2.69 -20.61
C LYS A 167 -18.44 -2.75 -22.11
N LEU A 168 -17.99 -3.89 -22.63
CA LEU A 168 -17.84 -4.11 -24.07
C LEU A 168 -19.18 -4.43 -24.77
N ALA A 169 -20.18 -4.89 -24.01
CA ALA A 169 -21.51 -5.22 -24.51
C ALA A 169 -22.51 -4.05 -24.47
N SER A 170 -22.16 -2.94 -23.82
CA SER A 170 -22.95 -1.71 -23.67
C SER A 170 -22.56 -0.64 -24.68
#